data_AF-A0A958KJA8-F1
#
_entry.id   AF-A0A958KJA8-F1
#
_cell.length_a   1.000
_cell.length_b   1.000
_cell.length_c   1.000
_cell.angle_alpha   90.00
_cell.angle_beta   90.00
_cell.angle_gamma   90.00
#
_symmetry.space_group_name_H-M   'P 1'
#
loop_
_entity.id
_entity.type
_entity.pdbx_description
1 polymer ?
#
loop_
_entity_poly.entity_id
_entity_poly.type
_entity_poly.pdbx_seq_one_letter_code
_entity_poly.pdbx_strand_id
1 'polypeptide(L)' 'MAERSGSKIALVLNGRRLFMHRPHPGNELKVYQVEDVREFLERENII' A
#
# COMPACT_ATOMS: atom_id res chain seq x y z
N MET A 1 25.67 -4.79 -4.34
CA MET A 1 24.24 -4.48 -4.54
C MET A 1 23.56 -4.58 -3.19
N ALA A 2 23.10 -3.48 -2.60
CA ALA A 2 22.45 -3.51 -1.29
C ALA A 2 20.97 -3.92 -1.46
N GLU A 3 20.60 -5.07 -0.91
CA GLU A 3 19.21 -5.46 -0.71
C GLU A 3 18.54 -4.36 0.13
N ARG A 4 17.71 -3.54 -0.53
CA ARG A 4 16.95 -2.52 0.17
C ARG A 4 15.92 -3.26 1.02
N SER A 5 16.12 -3.32 2.34
CA SER A 5 15.18 -3.83 3.35
C SER A 5 13.85 -3.06 3.43
N GLY A 6 13.36 -2.53 2.30
CA GLY A 6 12.01 -2.02 2.16
C GLY A 6 11.09 -3.22 2.02
N SER A 7 10.55 -3.69 3.15
CA SER A 7 9.42 -4.62 3.15
C SER A 7 8.32 -4.04 2.24
N LYS A 8 8.02 -4.65 1.10
CA LYS A 8 6.93 -4.20 0.21
C LYS A 8 5.66 -4.95 0.55
N ILE A 9 4.54 -4.24 0.65
CA ILE A 9 3.20 -4.81 0.81
C ILE A 9 2.50 -4.69 -0.54
N ALA A 10 1.80 -5.74 -0.97
CA ALA A 10 0.90 -5.69 -2.12
C ALA A 10 -0.54 -5.94 -1.66
N LEU A 11 -1.45 -5.05 -2.03
CA LEU A 11 -2.90 -5.30 -1.95
C LEU A 11 -3.34 -5.83 -3.30
N VAL A 12 -4.14 -6.88 -3.29
CA VAL A 12 -4.67 -7.52 -4.51
C VAL A 12 -6.18 -7.61 -4.39
N LEU A 13 -6.89 -7.05 -5.36
CA LEU A 13 -8.36 -7.03 -5.41
C LEU A 13 -8.83 -7.03 -6.86
N ASN A 14 -9.78 -7.88 -7.21
CA ASN A 14 -10.32 -8.05 -8.58
C ASN A 14 -9.24 -8.16 -9.68
N GLY A 15 -8.11 -8.78 -9.37
CA GLY A 15 -6.97 -8.90 -10.31
C GLY A 15 -6.09 -7.65 -10.44
N ARG A 16 -6.47 -6.52 -9.82
CA ARG A 16 -5.62 -5.33 -9.70
C ARG A 16 -4.70 -5.42 -8.49
N ARG A 17 -3.58 -4.71 -8.55
CA ARG A 17 -2.55 -4.73 -7.51
C ARG A 17 -2.10 -3.31 -7.16
N LEU A 18 -2.10 -2.98 -5.88
CA LEU A 18 -1.50 -1.77 -5.32
C LEU A 18 -0.27 -2.15 -4.51
N PHE A 19 0.90 -1.57 -4.83
CA PHE A 19 2.14 -1.82 -4.11
C PHE A 19 2.48 -0.65 -3.21
N MET A 20 2.79 -0.94 -1.95
CA MET A 20 3.18 0.06 -0.96
C MET A 20 4.45 -0.36 -0.24
N HIS A 21 5.17 0.64 0.28
CA HIS A 21 6.25 0.38 1.22
C HIS A 21 5.64 0.11 2.59
N ARG A 22 6.05 -0.99 3.24
CA ARG A 22 5.68 -1.31 4.63
C ARG A 22 6.16 -0.13 5.50
N PRO A 23 5.30 0.41 6.36
CA PRO A 23 5.76 1.31 7.41
C PRO A 23 6.79 0.58 8.26
N HIS A 24 7.96 1.18 8.46
CA HIS A 24 8.92 0.63 9.42
C HIS A 24 8.28 0.59 10.81
N PRO A 25 8.59 -0.43 11.65
CA PRO A 25 8.04 -0.49 13.00
C PRO A 25 8.34 0.82 13.74
N GLY A 26 7.27 1.53 14.14
CA GLY A 26 7.35 2.84 14.80
C GLY A 26 6.90 4.05 13.96
N ASN A 27 6.56 3.88 12.67
CA ASN A 27 5.97 4.95 11.86
C ASN A 27 4.54 4.62 11.46
N GLU A 28 3.61 5.50 11.81
CA GLU A 28 2.24 5.49 11.31
C GLU A 28 2.23 5.55 9.77
N LEU A 29 1.24 4.92 9.14
CA LEU A 29 1.04 5.02 7.69
C LEU A 29 1.02 6.49 7.29
N LYS A 30 1.82 6.87 6.29
CA LYS A 30 1.78 8.25 5.82
C LYS A 30 0.41 8.51 5.21
N VAL A 31 -0.13 9.71 5.42
CA VAL A 31 -1.49 10.09 4.96
C VAL A 31 -1.72 9.75 3.49
N TYR A 32 -0.73 9.99 2.62
CA TYR A 32 -0.86 9.64 1.20
C TYR A 32 -1.05 8.14 0.94
N GLN A 33 -0.47 7.26 1.78
CA GLN A 33 -0.66 5.81 1.64
C GLN A 33 -2.09 5.40 2.02
N VAL A 34 -2.71 6.12 2.96
CA VAL A 34 -4.12 5.92 3.29
C VAL A 34 -5.00 6.39 2.14
N GLU A 35 -4.69 7.54 1.53
CA GLU A 35 -5.40 8.05 0.36
C GLU A 35 -5.24 7.11 -0.85
N ASP A 36 -4.04 6.55 -1.11
CA ASP A 36 -3.80 5.54 -2.15
C ASP A 36 -4.66 4.28 -1.95
N VAL A 37 -4.79 3.81 -0.71
CA VAL A 37 -5.66 2.66 -0.38
C VAL A 37 -7.13 3.03 -0.56
N ARG A 38 -7.54 4.24 -0.15
CA ARG A 38 -8.93 4.69 -0.31
C ARG A 38 -9.30 4.74 -1.78
N GLU A 39 -8.50 5.41 -2.61
CA GLU A 39 -8.74 5.50 -4.06
C GLU A 39 -8.81 4.10 -4.69
N PHE A 40 -7.91 3.19 -4.29
CA PHE A 40 -7.94 1.82 -4.77
C PHE A 40 -9.26 1.11 -4.43
N LEU A 41 -9.77 1.26 -3.20
CA LEU A 41 -11.03 0.65 -2.77
C LEU A 41 -12.26 1.30 -3.42
N GLU A 42 -12.29 2.62 -3.58
CA GLU A 42 -13.36 3.35 -4.28
C GLU A 42 -13.43 2.91 -5.76
N ARG A 43 -12.28 2.76 -6.43
CA ARG A 43 -12.20 2.30 -7.83
C ARG A 43 -12.65 0.85 -8.02
N GLU A 44 -12.54 0.03 -6.99
CA GLU A 44 -13.06 -1.34 -6.96
C GLU A 44 -14.48 -1.42 -6.40
N ASN A 45 -15.11 -0.28 -6.10
CA ASN A 45 -16.47 -0.16 -5.58
C ASN A 45 -16.72 -0.95 -4.29
N ILE A 46 -15.70 -1.02 -3.43
CA ILE A 46 -15.78 -1.70 -2.12
C ILE A 46 -16.32 -0.78 -1.02
N ILE A 47 -16.04 0.52 -1.15
CA ILE A 47 -16.47 1.59 -0.24
C ILE A 47 -17.10 2.73 -1.02
#